data_AF-A0A1E5NX94-F1
#
_entry.id   AF-A0A1E5NX94-F1
#
_cell.length_a   1.000
_cell.length_b   1.000
_cell.length_c   1.000
_cell.angle_alpha   90.00
_cell.angle_beta   90.00
_cell.angle_gamma   90.00
#
_symmetry.space_group_name_H-M   'P 1'
#
loop_
_entity.id
_entity.type
_entity.pdbx_description
1 polymer ?
#
loop_
_entity_poly.entity_id
_entity_poly.type
_entity_poly.pdbx_seq_one_letter_code
_entity_poly.pdbx_strand_id
1 'polypeptide(L)'
;MRVQAALRRRTEWPTEDHLVEACLLGRMAEPDLDRDWVPLTEEERAELSLPGMWPGSERPDEDFSTPCAYTLNHDLIWRARTAAWRISEPWINQILAQGLGNLRTLSEERREQRAALGANVLTFGAIVREGISSHWPTKATQLSPE
;
A
#
# COMPACT_ATOMS: atom_id res chain seq x y z
N MET A 1 6.20 8.77 34.19
CA MET A 1 4.74 8.90 33.93
C MET A 1 4.40 9.05 32.44
N ARG A 2 5.11 9.87 31.63
CA ARG A 2 4.82 10.03 30.18
C ARG A 2 4.89 8.74 29.33
N VAL A 3 5.89 7.88 29.57
CA VAL A 3 6.05 6.61 28.83
C VAL A 3 4.89 5.64 29.12
N GLN A 4 4.47 5.52 30.37
CA GLN A 4 3.34 4.67 30.77
C GLN A 4 2.00 5.17 30.20
N ALA A 5 1.81 6.50 30.11
CA ALA A 5 0.63 7.09 29.46
C ALA A 5 0.61 6.87 27.94
N ALA A 6 1.78 6.87 27.28
CA ALA A 6 1.89 6.56 25.85
C ALA A 6 1.56 5.10 25.55
N LEU A 7 2.02 4.17 26.39
CA LEU A 7 1.71 2.74 26.27
C LEU A 7 0.22 2.47 26.49
N ARG A 8 -0.39 3.07 27.52
CA ARG A 8 -1.85 2.96 27.76
C ARG A 8 -2.69 3.57 26.65
N ARG A 9 -2.27 4.68 26.04
CA ARG A 9 -2.96 5.22 24.85
C ARG A 9 -2.97 4.20 23.72
N ARG A 10 -1.86 3.54 23.44
CA ARG A 10 -1.82 2.55 22.34
C ARG A 10 -2.81 1.40 22.53
N THR A 11 -3.04 0.95 23.76
CA THR A 11 -3.87 -0.23 24.05
C THR A 11 -5.32 0.09 24.43
N GLU A 12 -5.56 1.19 25.15
CA GLU A 12 -6.88 1.57 25.68
C GLU A 12 -7.55 2.69 24.86
N TRP A 13 -6.76 3.55 24.20
CA TRP A 13 -7.22 4.74 23.46
C TRP A 13 -6.39 4.99 22.20
N PRO A 14 -6.36 4.03 21.26
CA PRO A 14 -5.44 4.08 20.13
C PRO A 14 -5.68 5.34 19.30
N THR A 15 -4.58 5.98 18.88
CA THR A 15 -4.66 7.04 17.88
C THR A 15 -4.98 6.44 16.52
N GLU A 16 -5.43 7.28 15.58
CA GLU A 16 -5.69 6.85 14.21
C GLU A 16 -4.46 6.15 13.58
N ASP A 17 -3.25 6.68 13.80
CA ASP A 17 -1.99 6.05 13.37
C ASP A 17 -1.86 4.59 13.86
N HIS A 18 -2.23 4.31 15.11
CA HIS A 18 -2.17 2.95 15.66
C HIS A 18 -3.23 2.03 15.05
N LEU A 19 -4.42 2.57 14.78
CA LEU A 19 -5.49 1.82 14.11
C LEU A 19 -5.08 1.47 12.68
N VAL A 20 -4.55 2.43 11.93
CA VAL A 20 -4.07 2.24 10.56
C VAL A 20 -2.87 1.28 10.54
N GLU A 21 -1.94 1.39 11.48
CA GLU A 21 -0.82 0.45 11.62
C GLU A 21 -1.32 -0.98 11.85
N ALA A 22 -2.31 -1.18 12.74
CA ALA A 22 -2.90 -2.50 12.99
C ALA A 22 -3.63 -3.03 11.74
N CYS A 23 -4.35 -2.18 11.02
CA CYS A 23 -5.01 -2.55 9.77
C CYS A 23 -4.01 -2.99 8.69
N LEU A 24 -2.90 -2.24 8.56
CA LEU A 24 -1.82 -2.57 7.64
C LEU A 24 -1.13 -3.87 8.03
N LEU A 25 -0.89 -4.10 9.33
CA LEU A 25 -0.36 -5.38 9.83
C LEU A 25 -1.28 -6.55 9.47
N GLY A 26 -2.60 -6.38 9.64
CA GLY A 26 -3.59 -7.38 9.26
C GLY A 26 -3.52 -7.71 7.76
N ARG A 27 -3.55 -6.69 6.91
CA ARG A 27 -3.42 -6.88 5.45
C ARG A 27 -2.11 -7.54 5.05
N MET A 28 -1.00 -7.12 5.66
CA MET A 28 0.32 -7.70 5.40
C MET A 28 0.47 -9.16 5.86
N ALA A 29 -0.44 -9.67 6.69
CA ALA A 29 -0.48 -11.07 7.12
C ALA A 29 -1.29 -11.97 6.18
N GLU A 30 -1.91 -11.43 5.12
CA GLU A 30 -2.67 -12.21 4.16
C GLU A 30 -1.74 -12.98 3.17
N PRO A 31 -2.15 -14.16 2.64
CA PRO A 31 -1.26 -15.05 1.88
C PRO A 31 -0.66 -14.49 0.57
N ASP A 32 -1.25 -13.45 0.00
CA ASP A 32 -0.71 -12.78 -1.17
C ASP A 32 0.45 -11.83 -0.81
N LEU A 33 0.49 -11.29 0.42
CA LEU A 33 1.50 -10.36 0.90
C LEU A 33 2.49 -10.96 1.90
N ASP A 34 2.08 -11.94 2.70
CA ASP A 34 2.92 -12.61 3.70
C ASP A 34 3.82 -13.65 3.04
N ARG A 35 4.86 -13.15 2.39
CA ARG A 35 5.85 -13.94 1.64
C ARG A 35 7.25 -13.41 1.90
N ASP A 36 8.23 -14.30 1.71
CA ASP A 36 9.64 -13.94 1.72
C ASP A 36 10.03 -13.20 0.44
N TRP A 37 9.67 -11.93 0.36
CA TRP A 37 10.01 -11.08 -0.76
C TRP A 37 11.51 -10.83 -0.84
N VAL A 38 12.06 -10.85 -2.06
CA VAL A 38 13.42 -10.38 -2.31
C VAL A 38 13.51 -8.91 -1.89
N PRO A 39 14.45 -8.54 -0.98
CA PRO A 39 14.58 -7.17 -0.52
C PRO A 39 14.80 -6.19 -1.67
N LEU A 40 14.37 -4.94 -1.48
CA LEU A 40 14.66 -3.85 -2.41
C LEU A 40 16.15 -3.49 -2.34
N THR A 41 16.74 -3.31 -3.52
CA THR A 41 18.04 -2.67 -3.76
C THR A 41 18.00 -1.20 -3.35
N GLU A 42 19.16 -0.57 -3.24
CA GLU A 42 19.24 0.84 -2.87
C GLU A 42 18.62 1.74 -3.97
N GLU A 43 18.83 1.39 -5.23
CA GLU A 43 18.25 2.07 -6.38
C GLU A 43 16.72 1.98 -6.37
N GLU A 44 16.15 0.80 -6.14
CA GLU A 44 14.70 0.61 -6.03
C GLU A 44 14.12 1.39 -4.84
N ARG A 45 14.83 1.43 -3.70
CA ARG A 45 14.43 2.25 -2.53
C ARG A 45 14.43 3.73 -2.85
N ALA A 46 15.44 4.21 -3.57
CA ALA A 46 15.53 5.60 -3.97
C ALA A 46 14.37 5.97 -4.91
N GLU A 47 14.04 5.13 -5.89
CA GLU A 47 12.93 5.33 -6.82
C GLU A 47 11.58 5.37 -6.09
N LEU A 48 11.33 4.44 -5.17
CA LEU A 48 10.10 4.39 -4.36
C LEU A 48 9.97 5.53 -3.34
N SER A 49 11.07 6.20 -3.03
CA SER A 49 11.08 7.38 -2.15
C SER A 49 10.69 8.65 -2.90
N LEU A 50 10.68 8.63 -4.23
CA LEU A 50 10.25 9.78 -5.04
C LEU A 50 8.72 9.90 -5.03
N PRO A 51 8.16 11.04 -4.56
CA PRO A 51 6.73 11.24 -4.57
C PRO A 51 6.18 11.25 -6.01
N GLY A 52 5.19 10.41 -6.28
CA GLY A 52 4.44 10.41 -7.55
C GLY A 52 4.98 9.53 -8.68
N MET A 53 6.04 8.74 -8.46
CA MET A 53 6.66 7.87 -9.48
C MET A 53 6.13 6.43 -9.51
N TRP A 54 5.00 6.14 -8.86
CA TRP A 54 4.31 4.89 -9.19
C TRP A 54 3.66 5.05 -10.56
N PRO A 55 3.82 4.08 -11.49
CA PRO A 55 3.12 4.13 -12.76
C PRO A 55 1.63 4.28 -12.45
N GLY A 56 1.07 5.45 -12.77
CA GLY A 56 -0.22 5.90 -12.27
C GLY A 56 -1.25 4.77 -12.29
N SER A 57 -1.67 4.37 -11.10
CA SER A 57 -2.83 3.52 -10.89
C SER A 57 -4.03 4.36 -11.29
N GLU A 58 -4.58 4.10 -12.48
CA GLU A 58 -5.88 4.65 -12.93
C GLU A 58 -7.03 3.79 -12.39
N ARG A 59 -6.88 3.19 -11.20
CA ARG A 59 -7.99 2.50 -10.56
C ARG A 59 -9.10 3.55 -10.33
N PRO A 60 -10.30 3.35 -10.89
CA PRO A 60 -11.34 4.39 -10.94
C PRO A 60 -11.86 4.83 -9.56
N ASP A 61 -11.49 4.09 -8.52
CA ASP A 61 -11.79 4.29 -7.10
C ASP A 61 -10.59 4.77 -6.27
N GLU A 62 -9.40 4.91 -6.86
CA GLU A 62 -8.21 5.41 -6.15
C GLU A 62 -8.06 6.92 -6.29
N ASP A 63 -8.73 7.65 -5.40
CA ASP A 63 -8.48 9.08 -5.23
C ASP A 63 -7.27 9.32 -4.30
N PHE A 64 -6.27 10.04 -4.82
CA PHE A 64 -5.08 10.47 -4.09
C PHE A 64 -5.18 11.93 -3.60
N SER A 65 -6.34 12.59 -3.78
CA SER A 65 -6.53 14.03 -3.56
C SER A 65 -6.48 14.45 -2.09
N THR A 66 -6.76 13.53 -1.15
CA THR A 66 -6.75 13.83 0.29
C THR A 66 -5.51 13.20 0.94
N PRO A 67 -4.41 13.95 1.11
CA PRO A 67 -3.24 13.45 1.82
C PRO A 67 -3.59 13.25 3.30
N CYS A 68 -3.41 12.03 3.79
CA CYS A 68 -3.45 11.74 5.22
C CYS A 68 -2.03 11.43 5.70
N ALA A 69 -1.55 12.18 6.69
CA ALA A 69 -0.20 12.02 7.23
C ALA A 69 -0.25 11.13 8.48
N TYR A 70 0.07 9.85 8.31
CA TYR A 70 0.18 8.89 9.41
C TYR A 70 1.65 8.69 9.81
N THR A 71 1.90 8.58 11.12
CA THR A 71 3.21 8.23 11.67
C THR A 71 3.33 6.72 11.85
N LEU A 72 3.45 5.98 10.74
CA LEU A 72 3.53 4.51 10.76
C LEU A 72 4.95 4.01 11.03
N ASN A 73 5.06 2.79 11.57
CA ASN A 73 6.34 2.10 11.69
C ASN A 73 7.06 2.00 10.33
N HIS A 74 8.30 2.49 10.29
CA HIS A 74 9.11 2.58 9.08
C HIS A 74 9.38 1.21 8.42
N ASP A 75 9.65 0.17 9.20
CA ASP A 75 9.93 -1.16 8.68
C ASP A 75 8.67 -1.78 8.07
N LEU A 76 7.51 -1.53 8.68
CA LEU A 76 6.22 -1.94 8.13
C LEU A 76 5.94 -1.27 6.77
N ILE A 77 6.21 0.04 6.65
CA ILE A 77 6.09 0.76 5.37
C ILE A 77 6.97 0.09 4.32
N TRP A 78 8.23 -0.21 4.63
CA TRP A 78 9.16 -0.80 3.67
C TRP A 78 8.82 -2.25 3.31
N ARG A 79 8.30 -3.05 4.25
CA ARG A 79 7.76 -4.37 3.94
C ARG A 79 6.60 -4.29 2.94
N ALA A 80 5.65 -3.39 3.18
CA ALA A 80 4.51 -3.19 2.28
C ALA A 80 4.94 -2.66 0.90
N ARG A 81 5.88 -1.71 0.85
CA ARG A 81 6.45 -1.20 -0.41
C ARG A 81 7.20 -2.29 -1.18
N THR A 82 7.95 -3.14 -0.48
CA THR A 82 8.66 -4.27 -1.10
C THR A 82 7.67 -5.25 -1.73
N ALA A 83 6.63 -5.64 -0.99
CA ALA A 83 5.59 -6.52 -1.51
C ALA A 83 4.90 -5.91 -2.74
N ALA A 84 4.46 -4.65 -2.64
CA ALA A 84 3.86 -3.90 -3.74
C ALA A 84 4.76 -3.87 -4.99
N TRP A 85 6.05 -3.58 -4.82
CA TRP A 85 7.03 -3.54 -5.91
C TRP A 85 7.17 -4.91 -6.57
N ARG A 86 7.46 -5.96 -5.79
CA ARG A 86 7.72 -7.30 -6.33
C ARG A 86 6.50 -7.92 -7.01
N ILE A 87 5.29 -7.63 -6.52
CA ILE A 87 4.03 -8.03 -7.19
C ILE A 87 3.88 -7.29 -8.53
N SER A 88 4.21 -6.00 -8.56
CA SER A 88 3.97 -5.12 -9.71
C SER A 88 5.03 -5.21 -10.79
N GLU A 89 6.28 -5.49 -10.43
CA GLU A 89 7.46 -5.53 -11.29
C GLU A 89 7.24 -6.26 -12.62
N PRO A 90 6.71 -7.51 -12.67
CA PRO A 90 6.49 -8.20 -13.94
C PRO A 90 5.49 -7.46 -14.85
N TRP A 91 4.45 -6.87 -14.27
CA TRP A 91 3.41 -6.13 -15.01
C TRP A 91 3.93 -4.79 -15.52
N ILE A 92 4.71 -4.08 -14.70
CA ILE A 92 5.38 -2.84 -15.08
C ILE A 92 6.34 -3.10 -16.24
N ASN A 93 7.17 -4.14 -16.14
CA ASN A 93 8.08 -4.55 -17.20
C ASN A 93 7.33 -4.87 -18.49
N GLN A 94 6.17 -5.53 -18.41
CA GLN A 94 5.33 -5.81 -19.56
C GLN A 94 4.73 -4.53 -20.19
N ILE A 95 4.26 -3.59 -19.38
CA ILE A 95 3.77 -2.26 -19.83
C ILE A 95 4.88 -1.53 -20.59
N LEU A 96 6.09 -1.48 -20.02
CA LEU A 96 7.23 -0.79 -20.62
C LEU A 96 7.68 -1.46 -21.92
N ALA A 97 7.78 -2.79 -21.93
CA ALA A 97 8.17 -3.57 -23.11
C ALA A 97 7.21 -3.38 -24.29
N GLN A 98 5.92 -3.13 -24.01
CA GLN A 98 4.91 -2.87 -25.04
C GLN A 98 4.83 -1.40 -25.48
N GLY A 99 5.70 -0.53 -24.96
CA GLY A 99 5.69 0.90 -25.26
C GLY A 99 4.50 1.64 -24.64
N LEU A 100 3.87 1.07 -23.61
CA LEU A 100 2.67 1.61 -22.96
C LEU A 100 2.99 2.56 -21.79
N GLY A 101 4.26 2.92 -21.59
CA GLY A 101 4.69 3.77 -20.47
C GLY A 101 4.27 5.24 -20.57
N ASN A 102 4.15 5.79 -21.78
CA ASN A 102 3.78 7.19 -21.99
C ASN A 102 2.31 7.35 -22.38
N LEU A 103 1.46 7.61 -21.37
CA LEU A 103 0.01 7.79 -21.53
C LEU A 103 -0.40 8.84 -22.56
N ARG A 104 0.35 9.94 -22.67
CA ARG A 104 0.00 11.07 -23.54
C ARG A 104 0.01 10.70 -25.02
N THR A 105 0.79 9.69 -25.38
CA THR A 105 0.98 9.27 -26.78
C THR A 105 0.14 8.04 -27.14
N LEU A 106 -0.63 7.47 -26.20
CA LEU A 106 -1.42 6.27 -26.46
C LEU A 106 -2.77 6.61 -27.11
N SER A 107 -3.16 5.79 -28.08
CA SER A 107 -4.54 5.67 -28.56
C SER A 107 -5.45 5.09 -27.47
N GLU A 108 -6.76 5.20 -27.64
CA GLU A 108 -7.75 4.64 -26.70
C GLU A 108 -7.58 3.14 -26.49
N GLU A 109 -7.47 2.35 -27.56
CA GLU A 109 -7.21 0.90 -27.49
C GLU A 109 -5.92 0.57 -26.70
N ARG A 110 -4.87 1.37 -26.89
CA ARG A 110 -3.60 1.20 -26.16
C ARG A 110 -3.74 1.58 -24.68
N ARG A 111 -4.60 2.55 -24.35
CA ARG A 111 -4.93 2.88 -22.94
C ARG A 111 -5.70 1.74 -22.29
N GLU A 112 -6.66 1.13 -22.98
CA GLU A 112 -7.36 -0.05 -22.46
C GLU A 112 -6.40 -1.22 -22.21
N GLN A 113 -5.49 -1.48 -23.16
CA GLN A 113 -4.44 -2.51 -22.98
C GLN A 113 -3.56 -2.21 -21.77
N ARG A 114 -3.15 -0.94 -21.59
CA ARG A 114 -2.37 -0.52 -20.42
C ARG A 114 -3.18 -0.68 -19.13
N ALA A 115 -4.46 -0.28 -19.12
CA ALA A 115 -5.32 -0.36 -17.95
C ALA A 115 -5.53 -1.83 -17.52
N ALA A 116 -5.70 -2.74 -18.48
CA ALA A 116 -5.80 -4.17 -18.21
C ALA A 116 -4.54 -4.73 -17.53
N LEU A 117 -3.35 -4.33 -17.97
CA LEU A 117 -2.10 -4.69 -17.29
C LEU A 117 -1.98 -4.01 -15.92
N GLY A 118 -2.32 -2.72 -15.87
CA GLY A 118 -2.28 -1.88 -14.67
C GLY A 118 -3.21 -2.36 -13.55
N ALA A 119 -4.29 -3.07 -13.86
CA ALA A 119 -5.16 -3.68 -12.85
C ALA A 119 -4.41 -4.64 -11.90
N ASN A 120 -3.34 -5.26 -12.39
CA ASN A 120 -2.49 -6.19 -11.63
C ASN A 120 -1.35 -5.50 -10.88
N VAL A 121 -1.15 -4.19 -11.09
CA VAL A 121 -0.19 -3.38 -10.33
C VAL A 121 -0.79 -3.08 -8.97
N LEU A 122 -0.04 -3.39 -7.91
CA LEU A 122 -0.41 -3.13 -6.53
C LEU A 122 0.40 -1.96 -5.99
N THR A 123 -0.29 -0.96 -5.44
CA THR A 123 0.37 0.20 -4.83
C THR A 123 0.39 0.08 -3.32
N PHE A 124 1.36 0.74 -2.66
CA PHE A 124 1.34 0.87 -1.20
C PHE A 124 0.02 1.47 -0.69
N GLY A 125 -0.52 2.48 -1.39
CA GLY A 125 -1.80 3.09 -1.04
C GLY A 125 -2.97 2.10 -1.12
N ALA A 126 -2.98 1.21 -2.12
CA ALA A 126 -3.98 0.14 -2.24
C ALA A 126 -3.92 -0.80 -1.03
N ILE A 127 -2.73 -1.27 -0.67
CA ILE A 127 -2.53 -2.14 0.51
C ILE A 127 -3.07 -1.46 1.78
N VAL A 128 -2.76 -0.17 1.99
CA VAL A 128 -3.25 0.57 3.17
C VAL A 128 -4.78 0.67 3.16
N ARG A 129 -5.39 1.03 2.02
CA ARG A 129 -6.85 1.16 1.90
C ARG A 129 -7.57 -0.18 2.08
N GLU A 130 -7.07 -1.25 1.47
CA GLU A 130 -7.58 -2.62 1.64
C GLU A 130 -7.47 -3.05 3.09
N GLY A 131 -6.33 -2.76 3.74
CA GLY A 131 -6.14 -3.01 5.16
C GLY A 131 -7.16 -2.28 6.02
N ILE A 132 -7.37 -0.98 5.81
CA ILE A 132 -8.40 -0.21 6.51
C ILE A 132 -9.78 -0.83 6.23
N SER A 133 -10.14 -1.09 4.97
CA SER A 133 -11.46 -1.63 4.64
C SER A 133 -11.76 -2.98 5.30
N SER A 134 -10.77 -3.86 5.41
CA SER A 134 -10.97 -5.24 5.87
C SER A 134 -10.63 -5.47 7.35
N HIS A 135 -9.76 -4.64 7.93
CA HIS A 135 -9.24 -4.82 9.30
C HIS A 135 -9.57 -3.66 10.24
N TRP A 136 -10.33 -2.65 9.79
CA TRP A 136 -10.77 -1.59 10.69
C TRP A 136 -11.59 -2.17 11.83
N PRO A 137 -11.26 -1.83 13.09
CA PRO A 137 -12.04 -2.30 14.22
C PRO A 137 -13.45 -1.69 14.16
N THR A 138 -14.40 -2.47 13.67
CA THR A 138 -15.82 -2.16 13.82
C THR A 138 -16.21 -2.38 15.28
N LYS A 139 -17.13 -1.54 15.81
CA LYS A 139 -17.62 -1.61 17.19
C LYS A 139 -18.10 -3.01 17.63
N ALA A 140 -18.42 -3.92 16.70
CA ALA A 140 -18.80 -5.30 16.99
C ALA A 140 -17.65 -6.16 17.54
N THR A 141 -16.40 -5.82 17.23
CA THR A 141 -15.22 -6.64 17.57
C THR A 141 -14.66 -6.34 18.97
N GLN A 142 -15.17 -5.31 19.67
CA GLN A 142 -14.66 -4.88 20.98
C GLN A 142 -15.31 -5.57 22.19
N LEU A 143 -16.17 -6.58 21.99
CA LEU A 143 -16.93 -7.24 23.07
C LEU A 143 -16.62 -8.73 23.27
N SER A 144 -15.50 -9.25 22.79
CA SER A 144 -15.02 -10.58 23.23
C SER A 144 -13.72 -10.42 24.03
N PRO A 145 -13.81 -10.43 25.37
CA PRO A 145 -12.66 -10.74 26.20
C PRO A 145 -12.46 -12.25 26.18
N GLU A 146 -11.31 -12.71 25.69
CA GLU A 146 -10.71 -13.96 26.17
C GLU A 146 -9.97 -13.71 27.49
#